data_AF-A0A1S3CDZ0-F1
#
_entry.id   AF-A0A1S3CDZ0-F1
#
_cell.length_a   1.000
_cell.length_b   1.000
_cell.length_c   1.000
_cell.angle_alpha   90.00
_cell.angle_beta   90.00
_cell.angle_gamma   90.00
#
_symmetry.space_group_name_H-M   'P 1'
#
loop_
_entity.id
_entity.type
_entity.pdbx_description
1 polymer ?
#
loop_
_entity_poly.entity_id
_entity_poly.type
_entity_poly.pdbx_seq_one_letter_code
_entity_poly.pdbx_strand_id
1 'polypeptide(L)'
;MLDLIFNVLLYRLFNEYEDYDYARTGSAASEKVELKEGPLEQFSHEMEPSLRKLGLPVRLNKGVVELVSDFVVCEEGKSLSPESAGILRALGLRMAIFRLNLVCRWSPGDFELYIDGPENSDVESA
;
A
#
# COMPACT_ATOMS: atom_id res chain seq x y z
N MET A 1 11.09 27.87 -25.78
CA MET A 1 12.12 26.82 -25.63
C MET A 1 12.26 26.39 -24.16
N LEU A 2 12.43 27.33 -23.22
CA LEU A 2 12.41 27.05 -21.78
C LEU A 2 11.09 26.43 -21.28
N ASP A 3 9.93 26.93 -21.74
CA ASP A 3 8.62 26.39 -21.34
C ASP A 3 8.39 24.94 -21.77
N LEU A 4 8.90 24.56 -22.95
CA LEU A 4 8.79 23.19 -23.47
C LEU A 4 9.69 22.23 -22.67
N ILE A 5 10.91 22.65 -22.34
CA ILE A 5 11.83 21.85 -21.51
C ILE A 5 11.24 21.66 -20.10
N PHE A 6 10.68 22.72 -19.52
CA PHE A 6 10.00 22.64 -18.24
C PHE A 6 8.79 21.72 -18.28
N ASN A 7 7.98 21.77 -19.34
CA ASN A 7 6.80 20.92 -19.51
C ASN A 7 7.17 19.43 -19.59
N VAL A 8 8.15 19.09 -20.44
CA VAL A 8 8.64 17.72 -20.59
C VAL A 8 9.24 17.18 -19.28
N LEU A 9 9.97 18.02 -18.53
CA LEU A 9 10.54 17.63 -17.25
C LEU A 9 9.45 17.40 -16.19
N LEU A 10 8.44 18.27 -16.14
CA LEU A 10 7.32 18.16 -15.21
C LEU A 10 6.52 16.88 -15.48
N TYR A 11 6.14 16.65 -16.73
CA TYR A 11 5.40 15.45 -17.13
C TYR A 11 6.14 14.17 -16.75
N ARG A 12 7.44 14.09 -17.04
CA ARG A 12 8.27 12.94 -16.67
C ARG A 12 8.37 12.77 -15.16
N LEU A 13 8.62 13.84 -14.41
CA LEU A 13 8.77 13.78 -12.97
C LEU A 13 7.52 13.20 -12.28
N PHE A 14 6.32 13.64 -12.68
CA PHE A 14 5.09 13.16 -12.06
C PHE A 14 4.75 11.74 -12.50
N ASN A 15 4.86 11.41 -13.79
CA ASN A 15 4.46 10.09 -14.30
C ASN A 15 5.47 8.97 -14.00
N GLU A 16 6.73 9.30 -13.75
CA GLU A 16 7.75 8.32 -13.33
C GLU A 16 7.85 8.19 -11.81
N TYR A 17 7.18 9.06 -11.05
CA TYR A 17 7.19 8.97 -9.58
C TYR A 17 6.33 7.80 -9.10
N GLU A 18 6.99 6.85 -8.46
CA GLU A 18 6.35 5.74 -7.75
C GLU A 18 6.90 5.65 -6.34
N ASP A 19 6.00 5.43 -5.37
CA ASP A 19 6.39 5.08 -4.00
C ASP A 19 5.59 3.86 -3.53
N TYR A 20 6.19 3.05 -2.68
CA TYR A 20 5.53 1.88 -2.12
C TYR A 20 4.72 2.29 -0.90
N ASP A 21 3.43 1.99 -0.91
CA ASP A 21 2.49 2.23 0.19
C ASP A 21 1.93 0.91 0.73
N TYR A 22 1.37 0.97 1.93
CA TYR A 22 0.64 -0.14 2.52
C TYR A 22 -0.68 -0.32 1.79
N ALA A 23 -0.93 -1.55 1.32
CA ALA A 23 -2.18 -1.84 0.67
C ALA A 23 -3.37 -1.59 1.61
N ARG A 24 -4.42 -0.99 1.05
CA ARG A 24 -5.64 -0.63 1.77
C ARG A 24 -6.63 -1.77 1.71
N THR A 25 -7.55 -1.83 2.67
CA THR A 25 -8.72 -2.71 2.59
C THR A 25 -9.38 -2.61 1.22
N GLY A 26 -9.74 -3.74 0.63
CA GLY A 26 -10.33 -3.79 -0.71
C GLY A 26 -9.31 -3.98 -1.84
N SER A 27 -8.05 -3.55 -1.65
CA SER A 27 -6.98 -3.69 -2.66
C SER A 27 -6.66 -5.17 -2.91
N ALA A 28 -6.32 -5.53 -4.15
CA ALA A 28 -5.81 -6.85 -4.45
C ALA A 28 -4.39 -7.03 -3.89
N ALA A 29 -4.12 -8.17 -3.25
CA ALA A 29 -2.77 -8.51 -2.80
C ALA A 29 -1.84 -8.76 -4.00
N SER A 30 -0.64 -8.18 -3.98
CA SER A 30 0.35 -8.36 -5.04
C SER A 30 1.02 -9.73 -5.03
N GLU A 31 1.03 -10.40 -3.88
CA GLU A 31 1.64 -11.72 -3.68
C GLU A 31 0.95 -12.43 -2.50
N LYS A 32 1.18 -13.74 -2.39
CA LYS A 32 0.76 -14.53 -1.23
C LYS A 32 1.69 -14.27 -0.05
N VAL A 33 1.13 -13.97 1.12
CA VAL A 33 1.89 -13.88 2.38
C VAL A 33 1.38 -14.90 3.38
N GLU A 34 2.30 -15.73 3.84
CA GLU A 34 2.07 -16.79 4.81
C GLU A 34 3.13 -16.72 5.91
N LEU A 35 2.68 -16.78 7.16
CA LEU A 35 3.53 -16.83 8.34
C LEU A 35 3.58 -18.27 8.86
N LYS A 36 4.78 -18.74 9.20
CA LYS A 36 4.98 -20.06 9.81
C LYS A 36 4.88 -20.00 11.32
N GLU A 37 4.39 -21.09 11.92
CA GLU A 37 4.38 -21.29 13.37
C GLU A 37 5.77 -21.03 13.97
N GLY A 38 5.80 -20.38 15.13
CA GLY A 38 7.04 -20.10 15.85
C GLY A 38 7.16 -18.65 16.34
N PRO A 39 8.34 -18.27 16.87
CA PRO A 39 8.56 -16.95 17.44
C PRO A 39 8.57 -15.86 16.35
N LEU A 40 7.85 -14.76 16.61
CA LEU A 40 7.83 -13.55 15.80
C LEU A 40 8.71 -12.48 16.46
N GLU A 41 10.03 -12.65 16.37
CA GLU A 41 11.03 -11.81 17.04
C GLU A 41 11.03 -10.35 16.57
N GLN A 42 10.43 -10.06 15.41
CA GLN A 42 10.27 -8.71 14.89
C GLN A 42 9.26 -7.86 15.69
N PHE A 43 8.42 -8.49 16.52
CA PHE A 43 7.39 -7.80 17.30
C PHE A 43 7.79 -7.67 18.77
N SER A 44 7.52 -6.50 19.35
CA SER A 44 7.62 -6.32 20.79
C SER A 44 6.47 -7.03 21.53
N HIS A 45 6.69 -7.42 22.78
CA HIS A 45 5.67 -8.05 23.62
C HIS A 45 4.38 -7.22 23.77
N GLU A 46 4.48 -5.89 23.69
CA GLU A 46 3.36 -4.95 23.77
C GLU A 46 2.44 -5.01 22.54
N MET A 47 2.95 -5.49 21.40
CA MET A 47 2.18 -5.61 20.15
C MET A 47 1.25 -6.83 20.14
N GLU A 48 1.48 -7.80 21.02
CA GLU A 48 0.73 -9.05 21.10
C GLU A 48 -0.80 -8.83 21.14
N PRO A 49 -1.36 -7.98 22.01
CA PRO A 49 -2.82 -7.77 22.06
C PRO A 49 -3.38 -7.21 20.74
N SER A 50 -2.63 -6.33 20.07
CA SER A 50 -3.02 -5.75 18.78
C SER A 50 -2.99 -6.80 17.67
N LEU A 51 -1.95 -7.64 17.62
CA LEU A 51 -1.83 -8.73 16.65
C LEU A 51 -2.96 -9.77 16.84
N ARG A 52 -3.28 -10.13 18.09
CA ARG A 52 -4.43 -11.00 18.40
C ARG A 52 -5.75 -10.38 17.95
N LYS A 53 -5.93 -9.06 18.14
CA LYS A 53 -7.13 -8.35 17.70
C LYS A 53 -7.28 -8.33 16.17
N LEU A 54 -6.16 -8.33 15.44
CA LEU A 54 -6.12 -8.50 13.98
C LEU A 54 -6.35 -9.96 13.54
N GLY A 55 -6.61 -10.89 14.47
CA GLY A 55 -6.91 -12.28 14.14
C GLY A 55 -5.70 -13.19 13.97
N LEU A 56 -4.48 -12.72 14.24
CA LEU A 56 -3.31 -13.61 14.26
C LEU A 56 -3.43 -14.57 15.46
N PRO A 57 -3.21 -15.89 15.26
CA PRO A 57 -3.20 -16.87 16.34
C PRO A 57 -1.88 -16.76 17.10
N VAL A 58 -1.76 -15.75 17.97
CA VAL A 58 -0.54 -15.48 18.75
C VAL A 58 -0.71 -15.70 20.25
N ARG A 59 0.40 -16.05 20.90
CA ARG A 59 0.54 -16.12 22.36
C ARG A 59 1.80 -15.39 22.80
N LEU A 60 1.83 -14.96 24.06
CA LEU A 60 3.04 -14.46 24.68
C LEU A 60 3.74 -15.61 25.42
N ASN A 61 4.96 -15.96 25.00
CA ASN A 61 5.77 -17.00 25.61
C ASN A 61 7.06 -16.38 26.16
N LYS A 62 7.16 -16.23 27.49
CA LYS A 62 8.31 -15.62 28.19
C LYS A 62 8.71 -14.24 27.61
N GLY A 63 7.72 -13.43 27.22
CA GLY A 63 7.95 -12.10 26.65
C GLY A 63 8.22 -12.07 25.15
N VAL A 64 8.21 -13.21 24.46
CA VAL A 64 8.29 -13.30 23.00
C VAL A 64 6.89 -13.56 22.43
N VAL A 65 6.52 -12.83 21.38
CA VAL A 65 5.30 -13.11 20.62
C VAL A 65 5.53 -14.35 19.78
N GLU A 66 4.68 -15.35 19.91
CA GLU A 66 4.80 -16.62 19.21
C GLU A 66 3.51 -16.91 18.45
N LEU A 67 3.62 -17.21 17.15
CA LEU A 67 2.52 -17.69 16.34
C LEU A 67 2.27 -19.17 16.68
N VAL A 68 1.02 -19.50 16.99
CA VAL A 68 0.58 -20.81 17.50
C VAL A 68 0.35 -21.84 16.38
N SER A 69 0.14 -21.38 15.15
CA SER A 69 -0.01 -22.22 13.97
C SER A 69 0.31 -21.42 12.71
N ASP A 70 0.67 -22.09 11.62
CA ASP A 70 0.78 -21.46 10.30
C ASP A 70 -0.47 -20.62 9.99
N PHE A 71 -0.27 -19.43 9.43
CA PHE A 71 -1.35 -18.48 9.14
C PHE A 71 -1.14 -17.82 7.79
N VAL A 72 -2.14 -17.92 6.90
CA VAL A 72 -2.14 -17.20 5.62
C VAL A 72 -2.76 -15.83 5.83
N VAL A 73 -1.96 -14.78 5.62
CA VAL A 73 -2.40 -13.38 5.76
C VAL A 73 -3.21 -12.96 4.54
N CYS A 74 -2.74 -13.28 3.34
CA CYS A 74 -3.42 -13.02 2.08
C CYS A 74 -2.95 -13.97 0.98
N GLU A 75 -3.78 -14.10 -0.06
CA GLU A 75 -3.46 -14.82 -1.30
C GLU A 75 -3.35 -13.81 -2.44
N GLU A 76 -2.42 -14.05 -3.36
CA GLU A 76 -2.20 -13.20 -4.53
C GLU A 76 -3.51 -12.97 -5.31
N GLY A 77 -3.75 -11.73 -5.72
CA GLY A 77 -4.91 -11.31 -6.49
C GLY A 77 -6.22 -11.21 -5.70
N LYS A 78 -6.28 -11.66 -4.44
CA LYS A 78 -7.49 -11.53 -3.60
C LYS A 78 -7.56 -10.18 -2.91
N SER A 79 -8.79 -9.69 -2.72
CA SER A 79 -9.05 -8.44 -1.99
C SER A 79 -8.66 -8.58 -0.52
N LEU A 80 -7.90 -7.62 -0.01
CA LEU A 80 -7.44 -7.58 1.38
C LEU A 80 -8.56 -7.18 2.34
N SER A 81 -8.74 -7.96 3.40
CA SER A 81 -9.60 -7.56 4.52
C SER A 81 -8.91 -6.48 5.38
N PRO A 82 -9.65 -5.75 6.23
CA PRO A 82 -9.05 -4.80 7.18
C PRO A 82 -7.99 -5.45 8.09
N GLU A 83 -8.24 -6.68 8.52
CA GLU A 83 -7.34 -7.47 9.35
C GLU A 83 -6.05 -7.79 8.60
N SER A 84 -6.15 -8.35 7.38
CA SER A 84 -4.98 -8.65 6.54
C SER A 84 -4.15 -7.40 6.24
N ALA A 85 -4.80 -6.28 5.87
CA ALA A 85 -4.11 -5.01 5.63
C ALA A 85 -3.41 -4.49 6.89
N GLY A 86 -4.03 -4.65 8.06
CA GLY A 86 -3.43 -4.33 9.35
C GLY A 86 -2.22 -5.19 9.69
N ILE A 87 -2.28 -6.50 9.42
CA ILE A 87 -1.17 -7.44 9.63
C ILE A 87 -0.01 -7.09 8.69
N LEU A 88 -0.27 -6.87 7.41
CA LEU A 88 0.75 -6.49 6.43
C LEU A 88 1.45 -5.19 6.83
N ARG A 89 0.69 -4.21 7.35
CA ARG A 89 1.24 -2.97 7.90
C ARG A 89 2.12 -3.23 9.12
N ALA A 90 1.70 -4.09 10.04
CA ALA A 90 2.51 -4.48 11.20
C ALA A 90 3.82 -5.17 10.77
N LEU A 91 3.77 -5.99 9.72
CA LEU A 91 4.93 -6.66 9.13
C LEU A 91 5.84 -5.71 8.31
N GLY A 92 5.41 -4.46 8.05
CA GLY A 92 6.15 -3.53 7.20
C GLY A 92 6.08 -3.85 5.71
N LEU A 93 5.16 -4.72 5.28
CA LEU A 93 5.01 -5.15 3.89
C LEU A 93 4.15 -4.16 3.11
N ARG A 94 4.77 -3.47 2.16
CA ARG A 94 4.14 -2.48 1.28
C ARG A 94 3.77 -3.14 -0.04
N MET A 95 2.47 -3.33 -0.28
CA MET A 95 1.92 -4.05 -1.43
C MET A 95 1.15 -3.14 -2.40
N ALA A 96 1.10 -1.83 -2.16
CA ALA A 96 0.51 -0.88 -3.08
C ALA A 96 1.59 0.01 -3.69
N ILE A 97 1.39 0.40 -4.95
CA ILE A 97 2.22 1.39 -5.62
C ILE A 97 1.40 2.67 -5.69
N PHE A 98 1.88 3.71 -5.02
CA PHE A 98 1.37 5.06 -5.16
C PHE A 98 2.01 5.70 -6.38
N ARG A 99 1.17 6.19 -7.30
CA ARG A 99 1.60 6.90 -8.52
C ARG A 99 0.98 8.28 -8.56
N LEU A 100 1.73 9.25 -9.06
CA LEU A 100 1.18 10.56 -9.40
C LEU A 100 0.78 10.56 -10.87
N ASN A 101 -0.49 10.85 -11.13
CA ASN A 101 -0.98 11.07 -12.49
C ASN A 101 -1.15 12.59 -12.68
N LEU A 102 -0.33 13.20 -13.53
CA LEU A 102 -0.52 14.61 -13.88
C LEU A 102 -1.79 14.72 -14.74
N VAL A 103 -2.83 15.37 -14.21
CA VAL A 103 -4.12 15.51 -14.91
C VAL A 103 -4.08 16.64 -15.93
N CYS A 104 -3.64 17.82 -15.49
CA CYS A 104 -3.60 19.02 -16.30
C CYS A 104 -2.55 20.02 -15.78
N ARG A 105 -2.23 21.00 -16.62
CA ARG A 105 -1.43 22.17 -16.29
C ARG A 105 -2.13 23.42 -16.78
N TRP A 106 -2.26 24.40 -15.90
CA TRP A 106 -2.73 25.73 -16.26
C TRP A 106 -1.57 26.74 -16.21
N SER A 107 -1.54 27.65 -17.15
CA SER A 107 -0.67 28.83 -17.14
C SER A 107 -1.37 30.04 -17.77
N PRO A 108 -0.88 31.28 -17.55
CA PRO A 108 -1.53 32.46 -18.12
C PRO A 108 -1.58 32.40 -19.65
N GLY A 109 -2.78 32.16 -20.19
CA GLY A 109 -3.03 32.06 -21.63
C GLY A 109 -2.91 30.67 -22.24
N ASP A 110 -2.64 29.63 -21.43
CA ASP A 110 -2.49 28.26 -21.92
C ASP A 110 -2.97 27.21 -20.91
N PHE A 111 -3.61 26.15 -21.41
CA PHE A 111 -4.14 25.05 -20.61
C PHE A 111 -3.93 23.74 -21.35
N GLU A 112 -3.20 22.82 -20.72
CA GLU A 112 -2.88 21.51 -21.28
C GLU A 112 -3.48 20.41 -20.41
N LEU A 113 -4.14 19.45 -21.04
CA LEU A 113 -4.69 18.24 -20.42
C LEU A 113 -3.77 17.06 -20.78
N TYR A 114 -3.40 16.24 -19.79
CA TYR A 114 -2.48 15.12 -19.98
C TYR A 114 -3.15 13.74 -19.86
N ILE A 115 -4.41 13.69 -19.42
CA ILE A 115 -5.23 12.47 -19.39
C ILE A 115 -6.49 12.66 -20.24
N ASP A 116 -6.89 11.63 -20.99
CA ASP A 116 -8.04 11.68 -21.92
C ASP A 116 -9.43 11.63 -21.23
N GLY A 117 -9.51 11.78 -19.91
CA GLY A 117 -10.79 11.87 -19.20
C GLY A 117 -10.69 11.53 -17.70
N PRO A 118 -11.71 11.92 -16.89
CA PRO A 118 -11.76 11.69 -15.44
C PRO A 118 -11.87 10.20 -15.06
N GLU A 119 -12.10 9.33 -16.03
CA GLU A 119 -12.32 7.88 -15.87
C GLU A 119 -11.05 7.13 -15.46
N ASN A 120 -9.88 7.76 -15.65
CA ASN A 120 -8.57 7.29 -15.20
C ASN A 120 -8.08 8.01 -13.93
N SER A 121 -8.94 8.80 -13.28
CA SER A 121 -8.64 9.41 -12.00
C SER A 121 -9.50 8.75 -10.93
N ASP A 122 -8.90 8.35 -9.81
CA ASP A 122 -9.62 7.85 -8.62
C ASP A 122 -10.44 8.95 -7.91
N VAL A 123 -10.69 10.08 -8.59
CA VAL A 123 -11.44 11.22 -8.08
C VAL A 123 -12.91 11.00 -8.43
N GLU A 124 -13.69 10.55 -7.46
CA GLU A 124 -15.15 10.61 -7.58
C GLU A 124 -15.56 12.07 -7.84
N SER A 125 -16.13 12.31 -9.02
CA SER A 125 -16.71 13.60 -9.36
C SER A 125 -18.02 13.76 -8.58
N ALA A 126 -18.06 14.77 -7.71
CA ALA A 126 -19.24 15.15 -6.91
C ALA A 126 -20.34 15.79 -7.76
#